data_AF-A0A9D8XWD7-F1
#
_entry.id   AF-A0A9D8XWD7-F1
#
_cell.length_a   1.000
_cell.length_b   1.000
_cell.length_c   1.000
_cell.angle_alpha   90.00
_cell.angle_beta   90.00
_cell.angle_gamma   90.00
#
_symmetry.space_group_name_H-M   'P 1'
#
loop_
_entity.id
_entity.type
_entity.pdbx_description
1 polymer ?
#
loop_
_entity_poly.entity_id
_entity_poly.type
_entity_poly.pdbx_seq_one_letter_code
_entity_poly.pdbx_strand_id
1 'polypeptide(L)' 'MYERISNLLSILKNSGKQYDVEKIKEAYTYAADLHEGQFRQSGEPYISHPVAVAEIVAEMGLDT' A
#
# COMPACT_ATOMS: atom_id res chain seq x y z
N MET A 1 -6.19 4.02 -11.33
CA MET A 1 -6.68 4.31 -9.96
C MET A 1 -5.70 3.82 -8.88
N TYR A 2 -4.95 2.73 -9.10
CA TYR A 2 -4.03 2.15 -8.08
C TYR A 2 -2.53 2.21 -8.44
N GLU A 3 -2.11 3.18 -9.27
CA GLU A 3 -0.70 3.29 -9.72
C GLU A 3 0.29 3.38 -8.55
N ARG A 4 -0.09 4.06 -7.47
CA ARG A 4 0.73 4.24 -6.26
C ARG A 4 0.95 2.97 -5.45
N ILE A 5 0.16 1.91 -5.67
CA ILE A 5 0.33 0.59 -5.02
C ILE A 5 0.61 -0.51 -6.04
N SER A 6 0.97 -0.16 -7.29
CA SER A 6 1.25 -1.14 -8.34
C SER A 6 2.35 -2.14 -7.95
N ASN A 7 3.38 -1.66 -7.26
CA ASN A 7 4.46 -2.50 -6.74
C ASN A 7 3.98 -3.43 -5.61
N LEU A 8 3.26 -2.92 -4.61
CA LEU A 8 2.58 -3.75 -3.60
C LEU A 8 1.73 -4.86 -4.24
N LEU A 9 0.87 -4.53 -5.22
CA LEU A 9 0.03 -5.51 -5.91
C LEU A 9 0.86 -6.57 -6.65
N SER A 10 2.03 -6.20 -7.19
CA SER A 10 2.97 -7.13 -7.80
C SER A 10 3.58 -8.08 -6.76
N ILE A 11 4.03 -7.56 -5.62
CA ILE A 11 4.57 -8.38 -4.49
C ILE A 11 3.52 -9.40 -4.06
N LEU A 12 2.28 -8.95 -3.83
CA LEU A 12 1.19 -9.81 -3.39
C LEU A 12 0.92 -10.94 -4.39
N LYS A 13 0.84 -10.61 -5.68
CA LYS A 13 0.63 -11.57 -6.77
C LYS A 13 1.74 -12.61 -6.87
N ASN A 14 3.00 -12.23 -6.64
CA ASN A 14 4.16 -13.11 -6.80
C ASN A 14 4.50 -13.92 -5.55
N SER A 15 3.88 -13.63 -4.41
CA SER A 15 4.17 -14.28 -3.11
C SER A 15 3.79 -15.77 -3.04
N GLY A 16 2.89 -16.25 -3.92
CA GLY A 16 2.29 -17.57 -3.82
C GLY A 16 1.32 -17.76 -2.65
N LYS A 17 0.98 -16.69 -1.90
CA LYS A 17 -0.01 -16.69 -0.82
C LYS A 17 -1.35 -16.14 -1.30
N GLN A 18 -2.40 -16.43 -0.53
CA GLN A 18 -3.73 -15.87 -0.75
C GLN A 18 -3.90 -14.59 0.08
N TYR A 19 -4.27 -13.50 -0.59
CA TYR A 19 -4.52 -12.20 0.03
C TYR A 19 -5.90 -11.69 -0.39
N ASP A 20 -6.53 -10.91 0.48
CA ASP A 20 -7.76 -10.19 0.16
C ASP A 20 -7.42 -8.86 -0.55
N VAL A 21 -7.19 -8.94 -1.85
CA VAL A 21 -6.75 -7.79 -2.66
C VAL A 21 -7.76 -6.64 -2.64
N GLU A 22 -9.06 -6.93 -2.54
CA GLU A 22 -10.07 -5.88 -2.49
C GLU A 22 -10.03 -5.14 -1.15
N LYS A 23 -9.90 -5.86 -0.02
CA LYS A 23 -9.69 -5.23 1.30
C LYS A 23 -8.44 -4.35 1.34
N ILE A 24 -7.35 -4.76 0.68
CA ILE A 24 -6.11 -3.96 0.59
C ILE A 24 -6.34 -2.68 -0.23
N LYS A 25 -7.07 -2.77 -1.34
CA LYS A 25 -7.41 -1.60 -2.16
C LYS A 25 -8.30 -0.62 -1.40
N GLU A 26 -9.29 -1.12 -0.67
CA GLU A 26 -10.15 -0.30 0.19
C GLU A 26 -9.34 0.38 1.30
N ALA A 27 -8.44 -0.35 1.98
CA ALA A 27 -7.55 0.20 2.99
C ALA A 27 -6.62 1.28 2.42
N TYR A 28 -6.08 1.07 1.21
CA TYR A 28 -5.30 2.08 0.52
C TYR A 28 -6.13 3.33 0.20
N THR A 29 -7.34 3.17 -0.36
CA THR A 29 -8.20 4.32 -0.67
C THR A 29 -8.54 5.11 0.60
N TYR A 30 -8.92 4.42 1.68
CA TYR A 30 -9.20 5.05 2.97
C TYR A 30 -7.99 5.82 3.52
N ALA A 31 -6.79 5.22 3.49
CA ALA A 31 -5.58 5.87 3.93
C ALA A 31 -5.19 7.06 3.02
N ALA A 32 -5.36 6.92 1.71
CA ALA A 32 -5.06 7.97 0.74
C ALA A 32 -5.94 9.19 0.94
N ASP A 33 -7.25 8.99 1.19
CA ASP A 33 -8.21 10.05 1.46
C ASP A 33 -7.88 10.77 2.78
N LEU A 34 -7.56 10.03 3.85
CA LEU A 34 -7.18 10.64 5.14
C LEU A 34 -5.85 11.40 5.09
N HIS A 35 -4.94 10.98 4.21
CA HIS A 35 -3.63 11.62 4.03
C HIS A 35 -3.60 12.62 2.87
N GLU A 36 -4.74 12.95 2.28
CA GLU A 36 -4.81 13.99 1.24
C GLU A 36 -4.31 15.34 1.80
N GLY A 37 -3.44 16.01 1.03
CA GLY A 37 -2.83 17.28 1.42
C GLY A 37 -1.78 17.18 2.54
N GLN A 38 -1.52 15.98 3.07
CA GLN A 38 -0.43 15.75 4.03
C GLN A 38 0.85 15.39 3.31
N PHE A 39 1.97 15.93 3.78
CA PHE A 39 3.29 15.73 3.18
C PHE A 39 4.31 15.31 4.22
N ARG A 40 5.27 14.50 3.81
CA ARG A 40 6.48 14.19 4.59
C ARG A 40 7.40 15.41 4.61
N GLN A 41 8.39 15.41 5.51
CA GLN A 41 9.45 16.43 5.52
C GLN A 41 10.21 16.50 4.18
N SER A 42 10.28 15.38 3.44
CA SER A 42 10.87 15.32 2.09
C SER A 42 10.05 16.04 1.01
N GLY A 43 8.81 16.44 1.28
CA GLY A 43 7.87 16.99 0.31
C GLY A 43 7.04 15.94 -0.45
N GLU A 44 7.26 14.65 -0.19
CA GLU A 44 6.45 13.58 -0.78
C GLU A 44 5.07 13.51 -0.12
N PRO A 45 4.01 13.12 -0.86
CA PRO A 45 2.70 12.84 -0.27
C PRO A 45 2.80 11.82 0.85
N TYR A 46 2.17 12.08 2.00
CA TYR A 46 2.35 11.27 3.21
C TYR A 46 1.97 9.80 3.02
N ILE A 47 0.98 9.52 2.16
CA ILE A 47 0.56 8.17 1.78
C ILE A 47 1.71 7.27 1.28
N SER A 48 2.82 7.85 0.80
CA SER A 48 4.00 7.06 0.41
C SER A 48 4.58 6.24 1.56
N HIS A 49 4.49 6.73 2.80
CA HIS A 49 5.03 6.02 3.95
C HIS A 49 4.20 4.77 4.33
N PRO A 50 2.88 4.85 4.53
CA PRO A 50 2.05 3.66 4.73
C PRO A 50 2.17 2.63 3.61
N VAL A 51 2.27 3.07 2.35
CA VAL A 51 2.47 2.16 1.21
C VAL A 51 3.82 1.43 1.31
N ALA A 52 4.91 2.13 1.60
CA ALA A 52 6.21 1.50 1.78
C ALA A 52 6.22 0.47 2.93
N VAL A 53 5.52 0.76 4.03
CA VAL A 53 5.35 -0.19 5.14
C VAL A 53 4.58 -1.44 4.67
N ALA A 54 3.48 -1.25 3.93
CA ALA A 54 2.68 -2.34 3.38
C ALA A 54 3.51 -3.25 2.43
N GLU A 55 4.41 -2.67 1.63
CA GLU A 55 5.33 -3.43 0.77
C GLU A 55 6.27 -4.30 1.58
N ILE A 56 6.92 -3.74 2.62
CA ILE A 56 7.84 -4.49 3.50
C ILE A 56 7.14 -5.69 4.16
N VAL A 57 5.94 -5.49 4.72
CA VAL A 57 5.23 -6.60 5.38
C VAL A 57 4.70 -7.63 4.37
N ALA A 58 4.36 -7.22 3.15
CA ALA A 58 3.98 -8.13 2.08
C ALA A 58 5.17 -8.96 1.59
N GLU A 59 6.38 -8.40 1.53
CA GLU A 59 7.62 -9.13 1.23
C GLU A 59 7.96 -10.18 2.29
N MET A 60 7.66 -9.88 3.57
CA MET A 60 7.74 -10.83 4.67
C MET A 60 6.62 -11.90 4.62
N GLY A 61 5.64 -11.73 3.74
CA GLY A 61 4.50 -12.63 3.57
C GLY A 61 3.50 -12.58 4.72
N LEU A 62 3.31 -11.42 5.36
CA LEU A 62 2.23 -11.23 6.34
C LEU A 62 0.86 -11.25 5.64
N ASP A 63 -0.20 -11.47 6.40
CA ASP A 63 -1.57 -11.62 5.95
C ASP A 63 -2.28 -10.29 5.62
N THR A 64 -3.59 -10.36 5.34
CA THR A 64 -4.43 -9.24 4.93
C THR A 64 -5.54 -8.93 5.93
#